data_AF-A0A920P783-F1
#
_entry.id   AF-A0A920P783-F1
#
_cell.length_a   1.000
_cell.length_b   1.000
_cell.length_c   1.000
_cell.angle_alpha   90.00
_cell.angle_beta   90.00
_cell.angle_gamma   90.00
#
_symmetry.space_group_name_H-M   'P 1'
#
loop_
_entity.id
_entity.type
_entity.pdbx_description
1 polymer ?
#
loop_
_entity_poly.entity_id
_entity_poly.type
_entity_poly.pdbx_seq_one_letter_code
_entity_poly.pdbx_strand_id
1 'polypeptide(L)'
;MGHISHRTGSTDMGDVSNLMPAIHPYVGGATGLGHGATYVVENYELSVITAAKSMVATAIDLLYDGATTGNRILSNHRPHMTRSEYLTFMRNLDQDETFKS
;
A
#
# COMPACT_ATOMS: atom_id res chain seq x y z
N MET A 1 -6.01 1.78 19.22
CA MET A 1 -5.72 2.18 17.83
C MET A 1 -4.48 3.07 17.85
N GLY A 2 -3.36 2.60 17.30
CA GLY A 2 -2.08 3.32 17.35
C GLY A 2 -2.01 4.38 16.26
N HIS A 3 -1.89 5.64 16.66
CA HIS A 3 -1.61 6.74 15.73
C HIS A 3 -0.12 6.67 15.32
N ILE A 4 0.14 6.48 14.03
CA ILE A 4 1.50 6.45 13.47
C ILE A 4 1.70 7.77 12.71
N SER A 5 2.74 8.53 13.08
CA SER A 5 3.12 9.76 12.36
C SER A 5 3.51 9.46 10.91
N HIS A 6 3.44 10.48 10.03
CA HIS A 6 3.91 10.36 8.64
C HIS A 6 5.34 9.80 8.57
N ARG A 7 5.57 8.88 7.63
CA ARG A 7 6.87 8.24 7.39
C ARG A 7 7.42 8.68 6.02
N THR A 8 8.74 8.59 5.86
CA THR A 8 9.46 8.95 4.62
C THR A 8 9.72 7.76 3.69
N GLY A 9 9.08 6.61 3.94
CA GLY A 9 9.19 5.44 3.07
C GLY A 9 8.39 5.61 1.78
N SER A 10 8.84 4.97 0.71
CA SER A 10 8.15 4.92 -0.59
C SER A 10 7.77 3.48 -0.94
N THR A 11 6.64 3.32 -1.66
CA THR A 11 6.12 2.02 -2.11
C THR A 11 5.30 2.26 -3.39
N ASP A 12 5.26 1.28 -4.29
CA ASP A 12 4.39 1.27 -5.48
C ASP A 12 2.88 1.28 -5.15
N MET A 13 2.47 0.99 -3.91
CA MET A 13 1.07 1.14 -3.49
C MET A 13 0.56 2.59 -3.62
N GLY A 14 1.46 3.58 -3.61
CA GLY A 14 1.11 4.97 -3.93
C GLY A 14 0.67 5.16 -5.37
N ASP A 15 1.19 4.36 -6.30
CA ASP A 15 0.76 4.35 -7.70
C ASP A 15 -0.64 3.75 -7.84
N VAL A 16 -0.86 2.59 -7.21
CA VAL A 16 -2.16 1.90 -7.23
C VAL A 16 -3.27 2.77 -6.64
N SER A 17 -2.98 3.50 -5.55
CA SER A 17 -3.97 4.34 -4.87
C SER A 17 -4.42 5.56 -5.67
N ASN A 18 -3.70 5.94 -6.74
CA ASN A 18 -4.18 6.97 -7.68
C ASN A 18 -5.38 6.48 -8.51
N LEU A 19 -5.50 5.17 -8.73
CA LEU A 19 -6.43 4.55 -9.68
C LEU A 19 -7.64 3.88 -9.02
N MET A 20 -7.48 3.36 -7.80
CA MET A 20 -8.51 2.58 -7.12
C MET A 20 -8.40 2.68 -5.59
N PRO A 21 -9.43 2.26 -4.83
CA PRO A 21 -9.32 2.12 -3.38
C PRO A 21 -8.18 1.17 -3.03
N ALA A 22 -7.23 1.65 -2.22
CA ALA A 22 -6.09 0.89 -1.77
C ALA A 22 -5.78 1.22 -0.31
N ILE A 23 -5.25 0.23 0.41
CA ILE A 23 -4.70 0.39 1.76
C ILE A 23 -3.33 -0.29 1.82
N HIS A 24 -2.40 0.29 2.58
CA HIS A 24 -1.08 -0.27 2.86
C HIS A 24 -0.92 -0.44 4.39
N PRO A 25 -1.52 -1.49 5.00
CA PRO A 25 -1.41 -1.71 6.42
C PRO A 25 0.00 -2.21 6.79
N TYR A 26 0.50 -1.76 7.94
CA TYR A 26 1.75 -2.24 8.51
C TYR A 26 1.48 -3.23 9.64
N VAL A 27 2.30 -4.27 9.71
CA VAL A 27 2.35 -5.19 10.84
C VAL A 27 3.74 -5.11 11.46
N GLY A 28 3.80 -5.12 12.79
CA GLY A 28 5.06 -5.10 13.53
C GLY A 28 5.72 -6.48 13.61
N GLY A 29 6.64 -6.65 14.56
CA GLY A 29 7.29 -7.93 14.87
C GLY A 29 8.68 -8.11 14.26
N ALA A 30 9.17 -7.14 13.49
CA ALA A 30 10.59 -6.99 13.17
C ALA A 30 11.28 -5.99 14.10
N THR A 31 12.56 -6.22 14.37
CA THR A 31 13.46 -5.35 15.15
C THR A 31 14.70 -4.99 14.33
N GLY A 32 15.55 -4.12 14.87
CA GLY A 32 16.74 -3.63 14.19
C GLY A 32 16.47 -2.47 13.22
N LEU A 33 17.50 -2.11 12.45
CA LEU A 33 17.43 -1.00 11.50
C LEU A 33 16.80 -1.47 10.19
N GLY A 34 15.72 -0.83 9.74
CA GLY A 34 15.14 -1.09 8.41
C GLY A 34 16.20 -0.90 7.32
N HIS A 35 16.32 -1.86 6.39
CA HIS A 35 17.40 -1.95 5.38
C HIS A 35 18.83 -2.10 5.95
N GLY A 36 18.98 -2.36 7.25
CA GLY A 36 20.28 -2.57 7.90
C GLY A 36 20.58 -4.04 8.18
N ALA A 37 21.85 -4.34 8.49
CA ALA A 37 22.31 -5.70 8.78
C ALA A 37 21.72 -6.31 10.07
N THR A 38 21.06 -5.51 10.90
CA THR A 38 20.41 -5.95 12.15
C THR A 38 18.92 -6.21 11.99
N TYR A 39 18.36 -6.04 10.79
CA TYR A 39 16.93 -6.27 10.56
C TYR A 39 16.57 -7.74 10.71
N VAL A 40 15.70 -8.05 11.67
CA VAL A 40 15.30 -9.43 11.96
C VAL A 40 13.82 -9.50 12.34
N VAL A 41 13.14 -10.54 11.86
CA VAL A 41 11.76 -10.86 12.26
C VAL A 41 11.83 -11.67 13.56
N GLU A 42 11.64 -11.01 14.69
CA GLU A 42 11.65 -11.62 16.04
C GLU A 42 10.33 -12.33 16.35
N ASN A 43 9.21 -11.78 15.88
CA ASN A 43 7.89 -12.32 16.15
C ASN A 43 7.20 -12.78 14.86
N TYR A 44 7.53 -14.01 14.44
CA TYR A 44 6.98 -14.61 13.23
C TYR A 44 5.44 -14.76 13.26
N GLU A 45 4.88 -15.11 14.42
CA GLU A 45 3.42 -15.27 14.57
C GLU A 45 2.70 -13.95 14.31
N LEU A 46 3.26 -12.82 14.76
CA LEU A 46 2.70 -11.51 14.48
C LEU A 46 2.98 -11.08 13.03
N SER A 47 4.26 -11.06 12.63
CA SER A 47 4.68 -10.49 11.34
C SER A 47 4.17 -11.26 10.13
N VAL A 48 3.97 -12.57 10.25
CA VAL A 48 3.59 -13.44 9.12
C VAL A 48 2.19 -14.00 9.30
N ILE A 49 1.97 -14.76 10.38
CA ILE A 49 0.71 -15.50 10.52
C ILE A 49 -0.47 -14.57 10.78
N THR A 50 -0.33 -13.63 11.71
CA THR A 50 -1.37 -12.65 12.01
C THR A 50 -1.58 -11.69 10.84
N ALA A 51 -0.50 -11.27 10.17
CA ALA A 51 -0.59 -10.46 8.94
C ALA A 51 -1.39 -11.19 7.84
N ALA A 52 -1.11 -12.47 7.61
CA ALA A 52 -1.84 -13.28 6.64
C ALA A 52 -3.33 -13.42 7.00
N LYS A 53 -3.64 -13.70 8.28
CA LYS A 53 -5.02 -13.75 8.77
C LYS A 53 -5.75 -12.42 8.54
N SER A 54 -5.10 -11.29 8.81
CA SER A 54 -5.67 -9.95 8.57
C SER A 54 -5.93 -9.67 7.09
N MET A 55 -5.04 -10.07 6.18
CA MET A 55 -5.25 -9.94 4.73
C MET A 55 -6.42 -10.80 4.26
N VAL A 56 -6.49 -12.05 4.72
CA VAL A 56 -7.60 -12.97 4.38
C VAL A 56 -8.93 -12.45 4.93
N ALA A 57 -8.97 -11.99 6.18
CA ALA A 57 -10.16 -11.40 6.76
C ALA A 57 -10.63 -10.17 5.97
N THR A 58 -9.70 -9.31 5.54
CA THR A 58 -10.01 -8.15 4.68
C THR A 58 -10.61 -8.59 3.34
N ALA A 59 -10.04 -9.61 2.70
CA ALA A 59 -10.58 -10.15 1.45
C ALA A 59 -12.00 -10.73 1.65
N ILE A 60 -12.25 -11.42 2.77
CA ILE A 60 -13.58 -11.92 3.13
C ILE A 60 -14.55 -10.76 3.30
N ASP A 61 -14.21 -9.74 4.09
CA ASP A 61 -15.09 -8.58 4.34
C ASP A 61 -15.45 -7.84 3.03
N LEU A 62 -14.52 -7.78 2.07
CA LEU A 62 -14.74 -7.14 0.78
C LEU A 62 -15.58 -7.99 -0.18
N LEU A 63 -15.40 -9.32 -0.19
CA LEU A 63 -15.92 -10.21 -1.22
C LEU A 63 -17.11 -11.08 -0.78
N TYR A 64 -17.36 -11.22 0.52
CA TYR A 64 -18.50 -11.96 1.05
C TYR A 64 -19.84 -11.34 0.58
N ASP A 65 -20.88 -12.17 0.54
CA ASP A 65 -22.24 -11.78 0.12
C ASP A 65 -22.26 -11.05 -1.23
N GLY A 66 -21.66 -11.68 -2.25
CA GLY A 66 -21.59 -11.14 -3.60
C GLY A 66 -20.75 -9.85 -3.71
N ALA A 67 -19.76 -9.67 -2.84
CA ALA A 67 -18.91 -8.48 -2.76
C ALA A 67 -19.67 -7.18 -2.53
N THR A 68 -20.81 -7.23 -1.83
CA THR A 68 -21.65 -6.05 -1.56
C THR A 68 -20.84 -4.90 -0.94
N THR A 69 -19.95 -5.21 0.03
CA THR A 69 -19.06 -4.22 0.65
C THR A 69 -18.04 -3.67 -0.35
N GLY A 70 -17.32 -4.53 -1.08
CA GLY A 70 -16.32 -4.12 -2.06
C GLY A 70 -16.92 -3.25 -3.17
N ASN A 71 -18.08 -3.63 -3.70
CA ASN A 71 -18.80 -2.87 -4.72
C ASN A 71 -19.25 -1.50 -4.21
N ARG A 72 -19.71 -1.41 -2.96
CA ARG A 72 -20.04 -0.12 -2.33
C ARG A 72 -18.81 0.77 -2.15
N ILE A 73 -17.65 0.21 -1.83
CA ILE A 73 -16.40 0.98 -1.73
C ILE A 73 -15.99 1.50 -3.11
N LEU A 74 -16.02 0.63 -4.12
CA LEU A 74 -15.72 0.99 -5.51
C LEU A 74 -16.67 2.07 -6.04
N SER A 75 -17.98 1.95 -5.79
CA SER A 75 -18.99 2.90 -6.28
C SER A 75 -18.85 4.30 -5.67
N ASN A 76 -18.32 4.39 -4.45
CA ASN A 76 -18.12 5.66 -3.74
C ASN A 76 -16.72 6.26 -3.94
N HIS A 77 -15.80 5.50 -4.55
CA HIS A 77 -14.46 5.97 -4.78
C HIS A 77 -14.41 6.98 -5.92
N ARG A 78 -13.60 8.02 -5.73
CA ARG A 78 -13.26 9.00 -6.76
C ARG A 78 -11.76 8.87 -7.01
N PRO A 79 -11.34 8.20 -8.10
CA PRO A 79 -9.93 8.10 -8.45
C PRO A 79 -9.29 9.49 -8.57
N HIS A 80 -8.05 9.62 -8.12
CA HIS A 80 -7.27 10.84 -8.31
C HIS A 80 -6.91 11.05 -9.78
N MET A 81 -6.68 9.94 -10.49
CA MET A 81 -6.38 9.92 -11.91
C MET A 81 -7.17 8.80 -12.58
N THR A 82 -7.53 9.01 -13.84
CA THR A 82 -7.83 7.92 -14.77
C THR A 82 -6.56 7.15 -15.10
N ARG A 83 -6.71 5.93 -15.63
CA ARG A 83 -5.56 5.13 -16.11
C ARG A 83 -4.71 5.90 -17.13
N SER A 84 -5.34 6.61 -18.06
CA SER A 84 -4.63 7.36 -19.11
C SER A 84 -3.84 8.53 -18.54
N GLU A 85 -4.42 9.27 -17.59
CA GLU A 85 -3.73 10.37 -16.91
C GLU A 85 -2.52 9.87 -16.11
N TYR A 86 -2.67 8.77 -15.38
CA TYR A 86 -1.58 8.16 -14.63
C TYR A 86 -0.44 7.71 -15.56
N LEU A 87 -0.75 7.03 -16.68
CA LEU A 87 0.26 6.61 -17.64
C LEU A 87 0.98 7.79 -18.31
N THR A 88 0.25 8.87 -18.63
CA THR A 88 0.86 10.10 -19.14
C THR A 88 1.77 10.73 -18.09
N PHE A 89 1.33 10.81 -16.84
CA PHE A 89 2.13 11.31 -15.73
C PHE A 89 3.45 10.53 -15.58
N MET A 90 3.40 9.20 -15.53
CA MET A 90 4.60 8.37 -15.35
C MET A 90 5.58 8.50 -16.52
N ARG A 91 5.09 8.57 -17.76
CA ARG A 91 5.96 8.78 -18.95
C ARG A 91 6.62 10.16 -18.95
N ASN A 92 5.96 11.16 -18.39
CA ASN A 92 6.53 12.50 -18.24
C ASN A 92 7.57 12.57 -17.12
N LEU A 93 7.50 11.69 -16.11
CA LEU A 93 8.55 11.55 -15.08
C LEU A 93 9.77 10.79 -15.59
N ASP A 94 9.58 9.89 -16.55
CA ASP A 94 10.65 9.11 -17.18
C ASP A 94 11.39 9.98 -18.22
N GLN A 95 12.12 10.99 -17.73
CA GLN A 95 12.90 11.94 -18.52
C GLN A 95 14.27 12.18 -17.88
N ASP A 96 15.27 12.44 -18.72
CA ASP A 96 16.62 12.77 -18.29
C ASP A 96 16.87 14.29 -18.34
N GLU A 97 17.35 14.86 -17.24
CA GLU A 97 17.80 16.25 -17.15
C GLU A 97 19.27 16.32 -16.73
N THR A 98 20.08 17.12 -17.44
CA THR A 98 21.48 17.37 -17.09
C THR A 98 21.65 18.81 -16.62
N PHE A 99 22.13 18.99 -15.39
CA PHE A 99 22.44 20.30 -14.82
C PHE A 99 23.94 20.60 -14.97
N LYS A 100 24.26 21.82 -15.40
CA LYS A 100 25.64 22.30 -15.40
C LYS A 100 25.98 22.83 -14.00
N SER A 101 27.12 22.38 -13.47
CA SER A 101 27.74 22.88 -12.23
C SER A 101 28.11 24.35 -12.33
#